data_AF-A0A7C3A2M2-F1
#
_entry.id   AF-A0A7C3A2M2-F1
#
_cell.length_a   1.000
_cell.length_b   1.000
_cell.length_c   1.000
_cell.angle_alpha   90.00
_cell.angle_beta   90.00
_cell.angle_gamma   90.00
#
_symmetry.space_group_name_H-M   'P 1'
#
loop_
_entity.id
_entity.type
_entity.pdbx_description
1 polymer ?
#
loop_
_entity_poly.entity_id
_entity_poly.type
_entity_poly.pdbx_seq_one_letter_code
_entity_poly.pdbx_strand_id
1 'polypeptide(L)'
;MEEIECPVCGRLTLKAKYCAFCGAELTPKSGEVAELEELPDEVVEQLRLRIRMEEIAGELASLKGEIDELVKQISEGHDVEKYRLKVKELREKAQNLKNERERLAAEIKPFPLEDVAKKRSELEERILRLDAAHGKGEVSDEVYAKLRKEYEGQLDALKRSHFKEIALVEKWIDSLKRKIKKLTEEAELLYARHIA
;
A
#
# COMPACT_ATOMS: atom_id res chain seq x y z
N MET A 1 -26.98 -26.33 5.35
CA MET A 1 -25.98 -26.01 4.31
C MET A 1 -24.67 -25.75 5.03
N GLU A 2 -23.59 -26.43 4.66
CA GLU A 2 -22.27 -26.21 5.28
C GLU A 2 -21.59 -25.01 4.64
N GLU A 3 -21.09 -24.09 5.47
CA GLU A 3 -20.29 -22.93 5.05
C GLU A 3 -18.80 -23.27 5.15
N ILE A 4 -18.02 -22.83 4.17
CA ILE A 4 -16.56 -22.97 4.12
C ILE A 4 -15.94 -21.62 3.80
N GLU A 5 -14.84 -21.29 4.45
CA GLU A 5 -14.08 -20.10 4.14
C GLU A 5 -13.24 -20.33 2.88
N CYS A 6 -13.35 -19.43 1.91
CA CYS A 6 -12.57 -19.55 0.69
C CYS A 6 -11.08 -19.26 0.96
N PRO A 7 -10.14 -20.17 0.61
CA PRO A 7 -8.71 -19.98 0.87
C PRO A 7 -8.08 -18.89 -0.01
N VAL A 8 -8.83 -18.35 -0.97
CA VAL A 8 -8.40 -17.29 -1.87
C VAL A 8 -8.97 -15.93 -1.49
N CYS A 9 -10.16 -15.84 -0.89
CA CYS A 9 -10.79 -14.54 -0.61
C CYS A 9 -11.27 -14.37 0.84
N GLY A 10 -11.05 -15.33 1.73
CA GLY A 10 -11.38 -15.25 3.16
C GLY A 10 -12.89 -15.12 3.47
N ARG A 11 -13.77 -15.23 2.46
CA ARG A 11 -15.21 -15.12 2.67
C ARG A 11 -15.81 -16.48 2.94
N LEU A 12 -16.74 -16.51 3.91
CA LEU A 12 -17.64 -17.62 4.12
C LEU A 12 -18.54 -17.77 2.90
N THR A 13 -18.42 -18.90 2.22
CA THR A 13 -19.22 -19.28 1.06
C THR A 13 -19.84 -20.65 1.32
N LEU A 14 -20.90 -20.98 0.60
CA LEU A 14 -21.45 -22.33 0.63
C LEU A 14 -20.43 -23.34 0.11
N LYS A 15 -20.38 -24.52 0.73
CA LYS A 15 -19.53 -25.63 0.31
C LYS A 15 -19.88 -26.04 -1.13
N ALA A 16 -19.03 -25.66 -2.07
CA ALA A 16 -19.16 -25.91 -3.50
C ALA A 16 -17.78 -26.23 -4.09
N LYS A 17 -17.71 -26.56 -5.38
CA LYS A 17 -16.41 -26.74 -6.07
C LYS A 17 -15.66 -25.41 -6.19
N TYR A 18 -16.38 -24.30 -6.36
CA TYR A 18 -15.82 -22.96 -6.51
C TYR A 18 -16.47 -21.97 -5.55
N CYS A 19 -15.71 -20.96 -5.13
CA CYS A 19 -16.19 -19.85 -4.33
C CYS A 19 -17.23 -19.03 -5.09
N ALA A 20 -18.39 -18.79 -4.49
CA ALA A 20 -19.45 -17.98 -5.09
C ALA A 20 -19.03 -16.51 -5.30
N PHE A 21 -18.01 -16.04 -4.57
CA PHE A 21 -17.55 -14.66 -4.64
C PHE A 21 -16.39 -14.45 -5.61
N CYS A 22 -15.36 -15.32 -5.55
CA CYS A 22 -14.13 -15.12 -6.33
C CYS A 22 -13.88 -16.18 -7.41
N GLY A 23 -14.73 -17.22 -7.50
CA GLY A 23 -14.60 -18.30 -8.48
C GLY A 23 -13.42 -19.26 -8.25
N ALA A 24 -12.69 -19.12 -7.13
CA ALA A 24 -11.57 -19.99 -6.80
C ALA A 24 -12.04 -21.38 -6.35
N GLU A 25 -11.27 -22.41 -6.68
CA GLU A 25 -11.58 -23.79 -6.29
C GLU A 25 -11.45 -23.97 -4.77
N LEU A 26 -12.47 -24.55 -4.13
CA LEU A 26 -12.58 -24.67 -2.66
C LEU A 26 -12.08 -26.04 -2.13
N THR A 27 -11.40 -26.83 -2.96
CA THR A 27 -10.95 -28.17 -2.57
C THR A 27 -9.88 -28.10 -1.47
N PRO A 28 -9.99 -28.95 -0.42
CA PRO A 28 -9.03 -28.95 0.66
C PRO A 28 -7.72 -29.59 0.18
N LYS A 29 -6.66 -28.79 0.05
CA LYS A 29 -5.31 -29.33 0.11
C LYS A 29 -5.06 -29.78 1.55
N SER A 30 -5.12 -31.08 1.75
CA SER A 30 -4.82 -31.75 3.01
C SER A 30 -3.44 -31.36 3.54
N GLY A 31 -3.40 -30.78 4.74
CA GLY A 31 -2.37 -31.08 5.74
C GLY A 31 -0.91 -30.70 5.44
N GLU A 32 -0.64 -29.72 4.58
CA GLU A 32 0.68 -29.10 4.54
C GLU A 32 0.76 -28.06 5.66
N VAL A 33 1.70 -28.25 6.59
CA VAL A 33 2.20 -27.16 7.44
C VAL A 33 2.49 -26.02 6.48
N ALA A 34 1.67 -24.96 6.52
CA ALA A 34 1.82 -23.83 5.63
C ALA A 34 3.22 -23.27 5.87
N GLU A 35 4.15 -23.64 4.99
CA GLU A 35 5.45 -23.03 4.87
C GLU A 35 5.18 -21.53 4.84
N LEU A 36 5.77 -20.80 5.79
CA LEU A 36 5.53 -19.37 5.93
C LEU A 36 5.92 -18.74 4.59
N GLU A 37 4.93 -18.35 3.80
CA GLU A 37 5.16 -17.69 2.52
C GLU A 37 5.99 -16.44 2.83
N GLU A 38 7.26 -16.47 2.42
CA GLU A 38 8.20 -15.40 2.70
C GLU A 38 7.91 -14.23 1.78
N LEU A 39 7.94 -13.02 2.33
CA LEU A 39 7.79 -11.83 1.51
C LEU A 39 8.98 -11.77 0.56
N PRO A 40 8.76 -11.53 -0.74
CA PRO A 40 9.85 -11.34 -1.67
C PRO A 40 10.75 -10.19 -1.24
N ASP A 41 12.08 -10.35 -1.35
CA ASP A 41 13.06 -9.32 -0.97
C ASP A 41 12.81 -7.98 -1.66
N GLU A 42 12.38 -8.01 -2.93
CA GLU A 42 12.02 -6.79 -3.65
C GLU A 42 10.85 -6.06 -2.99
N VAL A 43 9.84 -6.78 -2.47
CA VAL A 43 8.72 -6.17 -1.74
C VAL A 43 9.21 -5.57 -0.42
N VAL A 44 10.11 -6.27 0.29
CA VAL A 44 10.69 -5.79 1.55
C VAL A 44 11.50 -4.52 1.33
N GLU A 45 12.35 -4.46 0.30
CA GLU A 45 13.12 -3.25 -0.01
C GLU A 45 12.22 -2.09 -0.43
N GLN A 46 11.20 -2.33 -1.25
CA GLN A 46 10.24 -1.27 -1.62
C GLN A 46 9.45 -0.75 -0.41
N LEU A 47 9.08 -1.62 0.53
CA LEU A 47 8.46 -1.21 1.80
C LEU A 47 9.44 -0.39 2.65
N ARG A 48 10.71 -0.80 2.75
CA ARG A 48 11.74 -0.04 3.49
C ARG A 48 11.93 1.36 2.92
N LEU A 49 12.03 1.50 1.60
CA LEU A 49 12.18 2.81 0.94
C LEU A 49 10.98 3.73 1.24
N ARG A 50 9.77 3.19 1.20
CA ARG A 50 8.53 3.93 1.51
C ARG A 50 8.43 4.32 2.98
N ILE A 51 8.81 3.43 3.90
CA ILE A 51 8.90 3.74 5.34
C ILE A 51 9.87 4.90 5.57
N ARG A 52 11.07 4.84 4.98
CA ARG A 52 12.05 5.93 5.09
C ARG A 52 11.52 7.25 4.52
N MET A 53 10.75 7.19 3.43
CA MET A 53 10.12 8.38 2.86
C MET A 53 9.10 9.02 3.81
N GLU A 54 8.32 8.22 4.53
CA GLU A 54 7.38 8.70 5.56
C GLU A 54 8.11 9.28 6.78
N GLU A 55 9.20 8.63 7.22
CA GLU A 55 10.07 9.16 8.28
C GLU A 55 10.62 10.54 7.93
N ILE A 56 11.14 10.71 6.70
CA ILE A 56 11.64 12.01 6.22
C ILE A 56 10.52 13.05 6.22
N ALA A 57 9.29 12.68 5.85
CA ALA A 57 8.14 13.59 5.94
C ALA A 57 7.87 14.03 7.39
N GLY A 58 7.95 13.11 8.36
CA GLY A 58 7.86 13.42 9.79
C GLY A 58 9.00 14.31 10.29
N GLU A 59 10.23 14.05 9.87
CA GLU A 59 11.41 14.86 10.19
C GLU A 59 11.26 16.29 9.62
N LEU A 60 10.81 16.44 8.38
CA LEU A 60 10.55 17.74 7.75
C LEU A 60 9.42 18.51 8.46
N ALA A 61 8.36 17.81 8.88
CA ALA A 61 7.27 18.41 9.66
C ALA A 61 7.78 18.91 11.03
N SER A 62 8.64 18.14 11.68
CA SER A 62 9.28 18.52 12.95
C SER A 62 10.19 19.75 12.78
N LEU A 63 11.02 19.77 11.73
CA LEU A 63 11.85 20.93 11.39
C LEU A 63 11.01 22.17 11.10
N LYS A 64 9.86 22.03 10.42
CA LYS A 64 8.93 23.14 10.21
C LYS A 64 8.42 23.69 11.54
N GLY A 65 8.04 22.83 12.49
CA GLY A 65 7.65 23.24 13.84
C GLY A 65 8.76 24.01 14.57
N GLU A 66 10.01 23.56 14.48
CA GLU A 66 11.15 24.29 15.05
C GLU A 66 11.33 25.68 14.39
N ILE A 67 11.14 25.77 13.07
CA ILE A 67 11.23 27.05 12.34
C ILE A 67 10.09 27.99 12.76
N ASP A 68 8.86 27.50 12.84
CA ASP A 68 7.69 28.29 13.23
C ASP A 68 7.85 28.86 14.66
N GLU A 69 8.41 28.08 15.59
CA GLU A 69 8.73 28.55 16.94
C GLU A 69 9.83 29.62 16.95
N LEU A 70 10.90 29.45 16.14
CA LEU A 70 11.93 30.49 16.01
C LEU A 70 11.35 31.79 15.42
N VAL A 71 10.47 31.69 14.43
CA VAL A 71 9.78 32.85 13.85
C VAL A 71 8.96 33.57 14.92
N LYS A 72 8.25 32.82 15.75
CA LYS A 72 7.49 33.37 16.88
C LYS A 72 8.40 34.12 17.87
N GLN A 73 9.49 33.50 18.31
CA GLN A 73 10.44 34.14 19.24
C GLN A 73 11.05 35.43 18.66
N ILE A 74 11.39 35.43 17.37
CA ILE A 74 11.86 36.63 16.68
C ILE A 74 10.77 37.71 16.64
N SER A 75 9.53 37.33 16.37
CA SER A 75 8.39 38.28 16.36
C SER A 75 8.09 38.88 17.74
N GLU A 76 8.41 38.15 18.82
CA GLU A 76 8.32 38.61 20.21
C GLU A 76 9.52 39.48 20.64
N GLY A 77 10.45 39.79 19.72
CA GLY A 77 11.56 40.70 19.95
C GLY A 77 12.83 40.06 20.51
N HIS A 78 12.95 38.73 20.44
CA HIS A 78 14.18 38.05 20.84
C HIS A 78 15.34 38.38 19.88
N ASP A 79 16.56 38.40 20.42
CA ASP A 79 17.79 38.68 19.65
C ASP A 79 18.05 37.62 18.57
N VAL A 80 17.99 38.06 17.31
CA VAL A 80 18.10 37.21 16.11
C VAL A 80 19.48 36.58 15.98
N GLU A 81 20.56 37.24 16.44
CA GLU A 81 21.91 36.68 16.31
C GLU A 81 22.08 35.40 17.13
N LYS A 82 21.31 35.22 18.21
CA LYS A 82 21.31 33.99 19.01
C LYS A 82 20.83 32.76 18.23
N TYR A 83 20.00 32.96 17.21
CA TYR A 83 19.42 31.87 16.42
C TYR A 83 20.18 31.59 15.13
N ARG A 84 21.18 32.39 14.78
CA ARG A 84 21.90 32.30 13.50
C ARG A 84 22.50 30.92 13.24
N LEU A 85 23.15 30.32 14.25
CA LEU A 85 23.73 28.99 14.13
C LEU A 85 22.64 27.92 13.95
N LYS A 86 21.59 27.99 14.77
CA LYS A 86 20.46 27.05 14.72
C LYS A 86 19.72 27.12 13.37
N VAL A 87 19.49 28.31 12.81
CA VAL A 87 18.88 28.50 11.49
C VAL A 87 19.75 27.87 10.40
N LYS A 88 21.07 27.99 10.49
CA LYS A 88 22.01 27.34 9.56
C LYS A 88 21.90 25.81 9.62
N GLU A 89 21.91 25.24 10.83
CA GLU A 89 21.75 23.80 11.04
C GLU A 89 20.40 23.28 10.53
N LEU A 90 19.30 23.98 10.82
CA LEU A 90 17.96 23.61 10.34
C LEU A 90 17.90 23.63 8.82
N ARG A 91 18.52 24.63 8.17
CA ARG A 91 18.60 24.72 6.72
C ARG A 91 19.39 23.54 6.13
N GLU A 92 20.55 23.22 6.69
CA GLU A 92 21.38 22.09 6.21
C GLU A 92 20.63 20.76 6.36
N LYS A 93 19.98 20.53 7.50
CA LYS A 93 19.13 19.34 7.73
C LYS A 93 17.99 19.26 6.72
N ALA A 94 17.24 20.35 6.54
CA ALA A 94 16.14 20.39 5.59
C ALA A 94 16.61 20.10 4.15
N GLN A 95 17.77 20.63 3.76
CA GLN A 95 18.32 20.37 2.43
C GLN A 95 18.74 18.91 2.26
N ASN A 96 19.40 18.32 3.26
CA ASN A 96 19.81 16.92 3.22
C ASN A 96 18.60 15.98 3.11
N LEU A 97 17.57 16.23 3.91
CA LEU A 97 16.32 15.46 3.88
C LEU A 97 15.59 15.61 2.54
N LYS A 98 15.60 16.81 1.95
CA LYS A 98 15.02 17.04 0.63
C LYS A 98 15.75 16.24 -0.45
N ASN A 99 17.09 16.27 -0.44
CA ASN A 99 17.90 15.50 -1.39
C ASN A 99 17.69 13.98 -1.23
N GLU A 100 17.62 13.50 0.02
CA GLU A 100 17.35 12.08 0.30
C GLU A 100 15.96 11.68 -0.20
N ARG A 101 14.94 12.51 0.06
CA ARG A 101 13.58 12.28 -0.44
C ARG A 101 13.52 12.21 -1.96
N GLU A 102 14.22 13.09 -2.67
CA GLU A 102 14.29 13.08 -4.13
C GLU A 102 14.97 11.80 -4.64
N ARG A 103 16.06 11.35 -4.00
CA ARG A 103 16.72 10.08 -4.33
C ARG A 103 15.79 8.89 -4.14
N LEU A 104 15.14 8.79 -2.97
CA LEU A 104 14.21 7.70 -2.68
C LEU A 104 13.01 7.70 -3.64
N ALA A 105 12.52 8.86 -4.05
CA ALA A 105 11.41 8.97 -5.00
C ALA A 105 11.76 8.37 -6.37
N ALA A 106 13.03 8.40 -6.77
CA ALA A 106 13.50 7.78 -8.01
C ALA A 106 13.66 6.26 -7.89
N GLU A 107 13.86 5.73 -6.70
CA GLU A 107 14.07 4.30 -6.43
C GLU A 107 12.75 3.54 -6.14
N ILE A 108 11.73 4.25 -5.64
CA ILE A 108 10.42 3.67 -5.35
C ILE A 108 9.72 3.31 -6.66
N LYS A 109 9.40 2.02 -6.79
CA LYS A 109 8.58 1.47 -7.85
C LYS A 109 7.11 1.40 -7.41
N PRO A 110 6.16 1.52 -8.34
CA PRO A 110 4.76 1.30 -8.03
C PRO A 110 4.55 -0.16 -7.64
N PHE A 111 3.72 -0.39 -6.63
CA PHE A 111 3.29 -1.74 -6.31
C PHE A 111 2.27 -2.24 -7.33
N PRO A 112 2.15 -3.57 -7.55
CA PRO A 112 1.16 -4.14 -8.47
C PRO A 112 -0.27 -3.63 -8.23
N LEU A 113 -0.64 -3.40 -6.96
CA LEU A 113 -1.94 -2.84 -6.58
C LEU A 113 -2.14 -1.40 -7.07
N GLU A 114 -1.09 -0.58 -7.11
CA GLU A 114 -1.15 0.81 -7.58
C GLU A 114 -1.38 0.86 -9.09
N ASP A 115 -0.70 -0.01 -9.86
CA ASP A 115 -0.91 -0.13 -11.29
C ASP A 115 -2.33 -0.60 -11.64
N VAL A 116 -2.86 -1.55 -10.86
CA VAL A 116 -4.24 -2.03 -11.03
C VAL A 116 -5.25 -0.92 -10.71
N ALA A 117 -5.03 -0.14 -9.64
CA ALA A 117 -5.87 1.00 -9.29
C ALA A 117 -5.86 2.08 -10.39
N LYS A 118 -4.68 2.41 -10.94
CA LYS A 118 -4.53 3.37 -12.03
C LYS A 118 -5.28 2.93 -13.29
N LYS A 119 -5.04 1.69 -13.75
CA LYS A 119 -5.74 1.13 -14.94
C LYS A 119 -7.25 1.10 -14.77
N ARG A 120 -7.71 0.79 -13.56
CA ARG A 120 -9.14 0.83 -13.22
C ARG A 120 -9.71 2.23 -13.40
N SER A 121 -9.06 3.26 -12.84
CA SER A 121 -9.49 4.65 -12.98
C SER A 121 -9.54 5.09 -14.44
N GLU A 122 -8.51 4.75 -15.23
CA GLU A 122 -8.46 5.08 -16.66
C GLU A 122 -9.59 4.43 -17.47
N LEU A 123 -9.97 3.19 -17.13
CA LEU A 123 -11.09 2.50 -17.76
C LEU A 123 -12.44 3.07 -17.33
N GLU A 124 -12.61 3.39 -16.06
CA GLU A 124 -13.83 4.05 -15.54
C GLU A 124 -14.05 5.40 -16.26
N GLU A 125 -12.98 6.19 -16.46
CA GLU A 125 -13.05 7.43 -17.25
C GLU A 125 -13.35 7.20 -18.75
N ARG A 126 -12.84 6.11 -19.34
CA ARG A 126 -13.15 5.76 -20.74
C ARG A 126 -14.62 5.38 -20.90
N ILE A 127 -15.17 4.62 -19.95
CA ILE A 127 -16.60 4.27 -19.93
C ILE A 127 -17.44 5.55 -19.80
N LEU A 128 -17.07 6.46 -18.90
CA LEU A 128 -17.79 7.71 -18.72
C LEU A 128 -17.78 8.58 -19.99
N ARG A 129 -16.64 8.62 -20.70
CA ARG A 129 -16.55 9.30 -22.01
C ARG A 129 -17.41 8.62 -23.07
N LEU A 130 -17.42 7.29 -23.11
CA LEU A 130 -18.23 6.51 -24.04
C LEU A 130 -19.73 6.75 -23.79
N ASP A 131 -20.17 6.78 -22.53
CA ASP A 131 -21.55 7.08 -22.14
C ASP A 131 -21.97 8.47 -22.58
N ALA A 132 -21.10 9.47 -22.38
CA ALA A 132 -21.37 10.83 -22.81
C ALA A 132 -21.47 10.94 -24.34
N ALA A 133 -20.62 10.24 -25.09
CA ALA A 133 -20.64 10.24 -26.55
C ALA A 133 -21.89 9.54 -27.10
N HIS A 134 -22.28 8.42 -26.50
CA HIS A 134 -23.54 7.74 -26.83
C HIS A 134 -24.76 8.60 -26.54
N GLY A 135 -24.81 9.25 -25.38
CA GLY A 135 -25.90 10.18 -25.01
C GLY A 135 -26.03 11.39 -25.94
N LYS A 136 -24.96 11.77 -26.65
CA LYS A 136 -24.98 12.83 -27.68
C LYS A 136 -25.31 12.30 -29.09
N GLY A 137 -25.45 10.99 -29.26
CA GLY A 137 -25.63 10.36 -30.57
C GLY A 137 -24.36 10.32 -31.43
N GLU A 138 -23.18 10.58 -30.85
CA GLU A 138 -21.88 10.52 -31.55
C GLU A 138 -21.44 9.07 -31.82
N VAL A 139 -22.04 8.11 -31.11
CA VAL A 139 -21.74 6.67 -31.20
C VAL A 139 -23.05 5.92 -31.40
N SER A 140 -23.08 4.97 -32.34
CA SER A 140 -24.26 4.12 -32.55
C SER A 140 -24.46 3.13 -31.40
N ASP A 141 -25.71 2.70 -31.18
CA ASP A 141 -26.06 1.73 -30.13
C ASP A 141 -25.23 0.44 -30.22
N GLU A 142 -24.97 -0.05 -31.44
CA GLU A 142 -24.23 -1.29 -31.65
C GLU A 142 -22.74 -1.13 -31.29
N VAL A 143 -22.13 0.01 -31.64
CA VAL A 143 -20.73 0.31 -31.29
C VAL A 143 -20.60 0.55 -29.78
N TYR A 144 -21.56 1.28 -29.21
CA TYR A 144 -21.64 1.51 -27.76
C TYR A 144 -21.71 0.19 -27.00
N ALA A 145 -22.66 -0.69 -27.34
CA ALA A 145 -22.84 -1.97 -26.65
C ALA A 145 -21.59 -2.86 -26.71
N LYS A 146 -20.87 -2.89 -27.85
CA LYS A 146 -19.63 -3.64 -28.00
C LYS A 146 -18.52 -3.09 -27.11
N LEU A 147 -18.23 -1.78 -27.21
CA LEU A 147 -17.16 -1.15 -26.45
C LEU A 147 -17.44 -1.14 -24.94
N ARG A 148 -18.70 -0.91 -24.55
CA ARG A 148 -19.12 -0.93 -23.16
C ARG A 148 -18.89 -2.30 -22.54
N LYS A 149 -19.32 -3.37 -23.22
CA LYS A 149 -19.09 -4.76 -22.79
C LYS A 149 -17.59 -5.09 -22.70
N GLU A 150 -16.80 -4.60 -23.65
CA GLU A 150 -15.34 -4.78 -23.63
C GLU A 150 -14.71 -4.11 -22.39
N TYR A 151 -15.01 -2.84 -22.14
CA TYR A 151 -14.46 -2.10 -21.01
C TYR A 151 -14.92 -2.67 -19.66
N GLU A 152 -16.18 -3.08 -19.54
CA GLU A 152 -16.69 -3.76 -18.35
C GLU A 152 -15.99 -5.11 -18.12
N GLY A 153 -15.76 -5.88 -19.20
CA GLY A 153 -14.99 -7.11 -19.13
C GLY A 153 -13.54 -6.90 -18.67
N GLN A 154 -12.89 -5.83 -19.13
CA GLN A 154 -11.56 -5.42 -18.67
C GLN A 154 -11.57 -5.01 -17.19
N LEU A 155 -12.57 -4.24 -16.74
CA LEU A 155 -12.74 -3.88 -15.34
C LEU A 155 -12.92 -5.11 -14.45
N ASP A 156 -13.72 -6.08 -14.87
CA ASP A 156 -13.91 -7.30 -14.08
C ASP A 156 -12.66 -8.17 -14.03
N ALA A 157 -11.87 -8.19 -15.12
CA ALA A 157 -10.55 -8.84 -15.10
C ALA A 157 -9.59 -8.13 -14.13
N LEU A 158 -9.55 -6.79 -14.13
CA LEU A 158 -8.75 -6.01 -13.20
C LEU A 158 -9.18 -6.21 -11.75
N LYS A 159 -10.49 -6.23 -11.47
CA LYS A 159 -11.01 -6.53 -10.12
C LYS A 159 -10.55 -7.90 -9.65
N ARG A 160 -10.65 -8.94 -10.50
CA ARG A 160 -10.16 -10.28 -10.15
C ARG A 160 -8.66 -10.29 -9.85
N SER A 161 -7.85 -9.58 -10.64
CA SER A 161 -6.42 -9.43 -10.37
C SER A 161 -6.17 -8.72 -9.04
N HIS A 162 -6.86 -7.61 -8.81
CA HIS A 162 -6.77 -6.83 -7.56
C HIS A 162 -7.06 -7.69 -6.33
N PHE A 163 -8.12 -8.50 -6.38
CA PHE A 163 -8.47 -9.39 -5.28
C PHE A 163 -7.40 -10.45 -5.01
N LYS A 164 -6.75 -10.98 -6.06
CA LYS A 164 -5.64 -11.94 -5.90
C LYS A 164 -4.44 -11.30 -5.20
N GLU A 165 -4.07 -10.09 -5.63
CA GLU A 165 -2.96 -9.35 -5.03
C GLU A 165 -3.24 -9.00 -3.55
N ILE A 166 -4.47 -8.57 -3.23
CA ILE A 166 -4.87 -8.33 -1.83
C ILE A 166 -4.74 -9.59 -0.99
N ALA A 167 -5.27 -10.72 -1.46
CA ALA A 167 -5.22 -11.96 -0.72
C ALA A 167 -3.77 -12.43 -0.45
N LEU A 168 -2.86 -12.17 -1.39
CA LEU A 168 -1.44 -12.44 -1.22
C LEU A 168 -0.83 -11.54 -0.12
N VAL A 169 -1.12 -10.23 -0.17
CA VAL A 169 -0.67 -9.28 0.86
C VAL A 169 -1.22 -9.64 2.24
N GLU A 170 -2.48 -10.07 2.35
CA GLU A 170 -3.08 -10.51 3.62
C GLU A 170 -2.34 -11.73 4.19
N LYS A 171 -2.01 -12.72 3.34
CA LYS A 171 -1.20 -13.87 3.76
C LYS A 171 0.18 -13.46 4.26
N TRP A 172 0.83 -12.53 3.58
CA TRP A 172 2.11 -11.97 4.00
C TRP A 172 2.02 -11.25 5.35
N ILE A 173 0.97 -10.45 5.57
CA ILE A 173 0.73 -9.78 6.85
C ILE A 173 0.57 -10.80 7.98
N ASP A 174 -0.21 -11.85 7.77
CA ASP A 174 -0.41 -12.89 8.79
C ASP A 174 0.85 -13.72 9.05
N SER A 175 1.64 -13.99 8.00
CA SER A 175 2.98 -14.59 8.11
C SER A 175 3.90 -13.74 8.98
N LEU A 176 3.97 -12.43 8.72
CA LEU A 176 4.79 -11.49 9.50
C LEU A 176 4.33 -11.38 10.95
N LYS A 177 3.02 -11.28 11.22
CA LYS A 177 2.48 -11.23 12.59
C LYS A 177 2.90 -12.47 13.40
N ARG A 178 2.87 -13.65 12.78
CA ARG A 178 3.34 -14.90 13.41
C ARG A 178 4.84 -14.87 13.66
N LYS A 179 5.65 -14.40 12.71
CA LYS A 179 7.11 -14.26 12.87
C LYS A 179 7.45 -13.27 14.00
N ILE A 180 6.80 -12.10 14.04
CA ILE A 180 6.97 -11.09 15.10
C ILE A 180 6.67 -11.71 16.46
N LYS A 181 5.53 -12.39 16.62
CA LYS A 181 5.15 -13.03 17.88
C LYS A 181 6.23 -14.01 18.38
N LYS A 182 6.74 -14.87 17.51
CA LYS A 182 7.80 -15.83 17.85
C LYS A 182 9.09 -15.13 18.29
N LEU A 183 9.53 -14.11 17.54
CA LEU A 183 10.74 -13.35 17.88
C LEU A 183 10.58 -12.59 19.21
N THR A 184 9.38 -12.09 19.51
CA THR A 184 9.09 -11.46 20.81
C THR A 184 9.20 -12.47 21.94
N GLU A 185 8.60 -13.66 21.81
CA GLU A 185 8.71 -14.73 22.81
C GLU A 185 10.17 -15.17 23.02
N GLU A 186 10.95 -15.30 21.94
CA GLU A 186 12.38 -15.62 22.01
C GLU A 186 13.19 -14.51 22.72
N ALA A 187 12.91 -13.24 22.42
CA ALA A 187 13.56 -12.11 23.07
C ALA A 187 13.25 -12.06 24.58
N GLU A 188 11.99 -12.30 24.96
CA GLU A 188 11.57 -12.38 26.37
C GLU A 188 12.25 -13.53 27.11
N LEU A 189 12.37 -14.70 26.48
CA LEU A 189 13.10 -15.84 27.05
C LEU A 189 14.58 -15.54 27.22
N LEU A 190 15.23 -14.93 26.24
CA LEU A 190 16.63 -14.52 26.34
C LEU A 190 16.84 -13.48 27.45
N TYR A 191 15.94 -12.51 27.56
CA TYR A 191 15.96 -11.51 28.61
C TYR A 191 15.81 -12.15 30.01
N ALA A 192 14.84 -13.06 30.17
CA ALA A 192 14.65 -13.79 31.42
C ALA A 192 15.87 -14.64 31.81
N ARG A 193 16.53 -15.28 30.84
CA ARG A 193 17.78 -16.04 31.05
C ARG A 193 18.97 -15.16 31.43
N HIS A 194 18.96 -13.88 31.06
CA HIS A 194 20.06 -12.98 31.36
C HIS A 194 19.95 -12.36 32.77
N ILE A 195 18.73 -12.31 33.33
CA ILE A 195 18.45 -11.71 34.64
C ILE A 195 18.30 -12.77 35.75
N ALA A 196 17.99 -14.02 35.40
CA ALA A 196 17.96 -15.17 36.32
C ALA A 196 19.35 -15.79 36.49
#